data_AF-F0QVM5-F1
#
_entry.id   AF-F0QVM5-F1
#
_cell.length_a   1.000
_cell.length_b   1.000
_cell.length_c   1.000
_cell.angle_alpha   90.00
_cell.angle_beta   90.00
_cell.angle_gamma   90.00
#
_symmetry.space_group_name_H-M   'P 1'
#
loop_
_entity.id
_entity.type
_entity.pdbx_description
1 polymer ?
#
loop_
_entity_poly.entity_id
_entity_poly.type
_entity_poly.pdbx_seq_one_letter_code
_entity_poly.pdbx_strand_id
1 'polypeptide(L)' 'MSKVERLGLRDRYGTRERYLHQMTFYDGIIDLEILRKEVDKVRKYINDVKKPIMT' A
#
# COMPACT_ATOMS: atom_id res chain seq x y z
N MET A 1 -19.84 1.91 9.45
CA MET A 1 -18.52 1.64 8.83
C MET A 1 -17.59 1.03 9.86
N SER A 2 -17.03 -0.13 9.54
CA SER A 2 -15.99 -0.79 10.32
C SER A 2 -14.71 0.05 10.38
N LYS A 3 -13.85 -0.22 11.37
CA LYS A 3 -12.52 0.41 11.47
C LYS A 3 -11.65 0.09 10.23
N VAL A 4 -11.86 -1.07 9.61
CA VAL A 4 -11.21 -1.48 8.35
C VAL A 4 -11.58 -0.56 7.19
N GLU A 5 -12.87 -0.25 7.03
CA GLU A 5 -13.37 0.64 5.99
C GLU A 5 -12.82 2.06 6.18
N ARG A 6 -12.80 2.59 7.41
CA ARG A 6 -12.25 3.92 7.72
C ARG A 6 -10.75 4.03 7.43
N LEU A 7 -10.00 2.93 7.54
CA LEU A 7 -8.57 2.90 7.24
C LEU A 7 -8.27 2.78 5.74
N GLY A 8 -9.30 2.56 4.90
CA GLY A 8 -9.17 2.46 3.45
C GLY A 8 -8.21 1.37 3.00
N LEU A 9 -8.12 0.26 3.75
CA LEU A 9 -7.07 -0.74 3.54
C LEU A 9 -7.12 -1.36 2.12
N ARG A 10 -8.32 -1.59 1.58
CA ARG A 10 -8.50 -2.13 0.22
C ARG A 10 -7.97 -1.18 -0.85
N ASP A 11 -8.38 0.08 -0.82
CA ASP A 11 -8.01 1.07 -1.83
C ASP A 11 -6.52 1.38 -1.75
N ARG A 12 -5.99 1.41 -0.53
CA ARG A 12 -4.55 1.54 -0.31
C ARG A 12 -3.82 0.39 -0.97
N TYR A 13 -4.20 -0.85 -0.67
CA TYR A 13 -3.59 -2.04 -1.26
C TYR A 13 -3.60 -1.99 -2.80
N GLY A 14 -4.77 -1.76 -3.42
CA GLY A 14 -4.91 -1.74 -4.87
C GLY A 14 -4.03 -0.68 -5.54
N THR A 15 -3.88 0.50 -4.93
CA THR A 15 -2.98 1.53 -5.45
C THR A 15 -1.52 1.06 -5.49
N ARG A 16 -1.04 0.36 -4.44
CA ARG A 16 0.35 -0.10 -4.37
C ARG A 16 0.60 -1.28 -5.31
N GLU A 17 -0.40 -2.11 -5.53
CA GLU A 17 -0.35 -3.23 -6.48
C GLU A 17 0.03 -2.71 -7.88
N ARG A 18 -0.63 -1.66 -8.38
CA ARG A 18 -0.29 -1.05 -9.68
C ARG A 18 1.17 -0.60 -9.77
N TYR A 19 1.66 0.15 -8.79
CA TYR A 19 3.01 0.75 -8.87
C TYR A 19 4.13 -0.27 -8.61
N LEU A 20 3.97 -1.11 -7.58
CA LEU A 20 5.05 -1.99 -7.13
C LEU A 20 5.01 -3.36 -7.82
N HIS A 21 3.83 -3.97 -7.96
CA HIS A 21 3.70 -5.31 -8.49
C HIS A 21 3.61 -5.29 -10.02
N GLN A 22 2.72 -4.46 -10.58
CA GLN A 22 2.57 -4.41 -12.03
C GLN A 22 3.69 -3.59 -12.69
N MET A 23 3.77 -2.28 -12.44
CA MET A 23 4.68 -1.40 -13.17
C MET A 23 6.16 -1.68 -12.87
N THR A 24 6.54 -1.81 -11.59
CA THR A 24 7.95 -2.03 -11.24
C THR A 24 8.37 -3.47 -11.50
N PHE A 25 7.66 -4.44 -10.93
CA PHE A 25 8.11 -5.84 -10.95
C PHE A 25 7.84 -6.56 -12.28
N TYR A 26 6.63 -6.43 -12.86
CA TYR A 26 6.31 -7.07 -14.13
C TYR A 26 6.75 -6.25 -15.35
N ASP A 27 6.43 -4.95 -15.39
CA ASP A 27 6.69 -4.12 -16.58
C ASP A 27 8.13 -3.58 -16.61
N GLY A 28 8.89 -3.69 -15.51
CA GLY A 28 10.28 -3.21 -15.41
C GLY A 28 10.44 -1.70 -15.42
N ILE A 29 9.36 -0.94 -15.20
CA ILE A 29 9.35 0.52 -15.19
C ILE A 29 9.82 1.01 -13.80
N ILE A 30 11.04 1.53 -13.73
CA ILE A 30 11.68 1.95 -12.48
C ILE A 30 11.77 3.48 -12.42
N ASP A 31 10.98 4.07 -11.52
CA ASP A 31 11.12 5.45 -11.06
C ASP A 31 11.48 5.43 -9.57
N LEU A 32 12.69 5.92 -9.25
CA LEU A 32 13.24 5.87 -7.89
C LEU A 32 12.47 6.74 -6.89
N GLU A 33 11.86 7.85 -7.33
CA GLU A 33 11.08 8.71 -6.45
C GLU A 33 9.73 8.07 -6.12
N ILE A 34 9.06 7.50 -7.12
CA ILE A 34 7.82 6.75 -6.94
C ILE A 34 8.06 5.55 -6.02
N LEU A 35 9.13 4.78 -6.27
CA LEU A 35 9.48 3.62 -5.46
C LEU A 35 9.68 3.96 -3.98
N ARG A 36 10.45 5.02 -3.68
CA ARG A 36 10.63 5.48 -2.29
C ARG A 36 9.30 5.81 -1.64
N LYS A 37 8.46 6.62 -2.30
CA LYS A 37 7.15 7.02 -1.79
C LYS A 37 6.23 5.83 -1.56
N GLU A 38 6.17 4.89 -2.51
CA GLU A 38 5.30 3.72 -2.41
C GLU A 38 5.78 2.72 -1.34
N VAL A 39 7.09 2.53 -1.18
CA VAL A 39 7.64 1.70 -0.10
C VAL A 39 7.34 2.29 1.28
N ASP A 40 7.46 3.61 1.46
CA ASP A 40 7.09 4.26 2.72
C ASP A 40 5.59 4.13 3.02
N LYS A 41 4.76 4.25 1.99
CA LYS A 41 3.32 4.01 2.09
C LYS A 41 2.98 2.56 2.44
N VAL A 42 3.72 1.58 1.91
CA VAL A 42 3.59 0.15 2.29
C VAL A 42 3.96 -0.03 3.76
N ARG A 43 5.06 0.57 4.23
CA ARG A 43 5.45 0.52 5.64
C ARG A 43 4.34 1.04 6.55
N LYS A 44 3.72 2.17 6.20
CA LYS A 44 2.56 2.72 6.92
C LYS A 44 1.36 1.77 6.86
N TYR A 45 1.08 1.17 5.70
CA TYR A 45 0.01 0.17 5.55
C TYR A 45 0.21 -1.01 6.49
N ILE A 46 1.39 -1.63 6.48
CA ILE A 46 1.71 -2.76 7.36
C ILE A 46 1.55 -2.36 8.83
N ASN A 47 2.03 -1.18 9.23
CA ASN A 47 1.87 -0.69 10.59
C ASN A 47 0.41 -0.47 10.98
N ASP A 48 -0.44 -0.02 10.06
CA ASP A 48 -1.86 0.17 10.33
C ASP A 48 -2.61 -1.17 10.42
N VAL A 49 -2.23 -2.17 9.62
CA VAL A 49 -2.79 -3.53 9.69
C VAL A 49 -2.38 -4.25 10.98
N LYS A 50 -1.14 -4.05 11.44
CA LYS A 50 -0.62 -4.66 12.67
C LYS A 50 -1.27 -4.11 13.96
N LYS A 51 -1.88 -2.93 13.90
CA LYS A 51 -2.59 -2.37 15.07
C LYS A 51 -3.85 -3.19 15.34
N PRO A 52 -4.20 -3.48 16.61
CA PRO A 52 -5.43 -4.17 16.94
C PRO A 52 -6.65 -3.50 16.30
N ILE A 53 -7.30 -4.25 15.41
CA ILE A 53 -8.60 -3.91 14.86
C ILE A 53 -9.62 -4.49 15.84
N MET A 54 -9.69 -3.94 17.05
CA MET A 54 -10.78 -4.27 17.97
C MET A 54 -12.08 -3.78 17.32
N THR A 55 -12.93 -4.75 16.99
CA THR A 55 -14.30 -4.61 16.48
C THR A 55 -15.28 -4.31 17.59
#